data_AF-A0A8T0FXQ3-F1
#
_entry.id   AF-A0A8T0FXQ3-F1
#
_cell.length_a   1.000
_cell.length_b   1.000
_cell.length_c   1.000
_cell.angle_alpha   90.00
_cell.angle_beta   90.00
_cell.angle_gamma   90.00
#
_symmetry.space_group_name_H-M   'P 1'
#
loop_
_entity.id
_entity.type
_entity.pdbx_description
1 polymer ?
#
loop_
_entity_poly.entity_id
_entity_poly.type
_entity_poly.pdbx_seq_one_letter_code
_entity_poly.pdbx_strand_id
1 'polypeptide(L)'
;MHPDIKNKLFLSGGIPKSWDNQMKAFCETCIMVREPALEVMSFVNKINYSDPAIRFIIFGRDGSGKTATLMHLLHFAYESEFLLLHVPWVSNWTKRPKEVIASQFEEGRIDLPVESAIWLQHFKTQNSQLMEKLNLKATQSYTWSKREVTEQGDSLMNIVEHVI
;
A
#
# COMPACT_ATOMS: atom_id res chain seq x y z
N MET A 1 17.07 -7.02 3.71
CA MET A 1 16.31 -6.39 2.60
C MET A 1 17.22 -5.37 1.94
N HIS A 2 17.32 -5.36 0.61
CA HIS A 2 18.17 -4.39 -0.11
C HIS A 2 17.65 -2.96 0.13
N PRO A 3 18.51 -1.93 0.28
CA PRO A 3 18.09 -0.55 0.51
C PRO A 3 17.10 -0.01 -0.53
N ASP A 4 17.28 -0.38 -1.80
CA ASP A 4 16.36 0.04 -2.87
C ASP A 4 14.96 -0.53 -2.69
N ILE A 5 14.86 -1.79 -2.25
CA ILE A 5 13.58 -2.45 -1.97
C ILE A 5 12.91 -1.79 -0.77
N LYS A 6 13.66 -1.45 0.28
CA LYS A 6 13.12 -0.70 1.43
C LYS A 6 12.48 0.61 0.97
N ASN A 7 13.19 1.38 0.15
CA ASN A 7 12.71 2.68 -0.33
C ASN A 7 11.46 2.52 -1.20
N LYS A 8 11.42 1.51 -2.09
CA LYS A 8 10.21 1.21 -2.88
C LYS A 8 9.02 0.82 -2.01
N LEU A 9 9.24 -0.02 -1.00
CA LEU A 9 8.15 -0.57 -0.18
C LEU A 9 7.61 0.38 0.87
N PHE A 10 8.45 1.27 1.40
CA PHE A 10 8.14 2.03 2.61
C PHE A 10 8.40 3.54 2.48
N LEU A 11 8.41 4.09 1.24
CA LEU A 11 8.72 5.51 1.00
C LEU A 11 7.84 6.45 1.82
N SER A 12 6.52 6.25 1.78
CA SER A 12 5.54 7.12 2.44
C SER A 12 5.11 6.60 3.82
N GLY A 13 5.84 5.62 4.37
CA GLY A 13 5.64 5.10 5.72
C GLY A 13 5.56 3.57 5.81
N GLY A 14 5.18 3.08 6.99
CA GLY A 14 5.06 1.66 7.32
C GLY A 14 6.11 1.19 8.32
N ILE A 15 7.28 1.86 8.32
CA ILE A 15 8.34 1.63 9.30
C ILE A 15 8.18 2.62 10.47
N PRO A 16 8.11 2.15 11.73
CA PRO A 16 8.17 3.03 12.90
C PRO A 16 9.45 3.88 12.90
N LYS A 17 9.33 5.17 13.26
CA LYS A 17 10.46 6.12 13.24
C LYS A 17 11.66 5.65 14.07
N SER A 18 11.43 5.06 15.24
CA SER A 18 12.49 4.51 16.08
C SER A 18 13.27 3.41 15.37
N TRP A 19 12.57 2.55 14.63
CA TRP A 19 13.20 1.47 13.88
C TRP A 19 13.92 2.01 12.64
N ASP A 20 13.36 2.99 11.93
CA ASP A 20 14.04 3.64 10.81
C ASP A 20 15.35 4.33 11.25
N ASN A 21 15.36 4.98 12.41
CA ASN A 21 16.58 5.54 13.00
C ASN A 21 17.62 4.47 13.32
N GLN A 22 17.19 3.32 13.83
CA GLN A 22 18.07 2.18 14.12
C GLN A 22 18.69 1.62 12.82
N MET A 23 17.89 1.45 11.77
CA MET A 23 18.37 1.02 10.45
C MET A 23 19.39 2.01 9.87
N LYS A 24 19.15 3.32 10.02
CA LYS A 24 20.09 4.37 9.60
C LYS A 24 21.39 4.30 10.39
N ALA A 25 21.31 4.10 11.71
CA ALA A 25 22.49 4.01 12.57
C ALA A 25 23.37 2.78 12.26
N PHE A 26 22.75 1.65 11.91
CA PHE A 26 23.48 0.43 11.55
C PHE A 26 23.86 0.34 10.06
N CYS A 27 23.44 1.31 9.24
CA CYS A 27 23.61 1.29 7.78
C CYS A 27 23.08 0.02 7.11
N GLU A 28 22.12 -0.67 7.73
CA GLU A 28 21.56 -1.93 7.25
C GLU A 28 20.06 -2.04 7.56
N THR A 29 19.36 -2.85 6.76
CA THR A 29 17.93 -3.10 6.95
C THR A 29 17.67 -4.59 7.16
N CYS A 30 17.76 -4.97 8.44
CA CYS A 30 17.58 -6.33 8.92
C CYS A 30 16.17 -6.50 9.53
N ILE A 31 15.48 -7.57 9.15
CA ILE A 31 14.17 -7.95 9.68
C ILE A 31 14.31 -9.34 10.29
N MET A 32 13.86 -9.50 11.54
CA MET A 32 13.82 -10.79 12.20
C MET A 32 12.71 -11.65 11.59
N VAL A 33 13.03 -12.90 11.23
CA VAL A 33 12.03 -13.89 10.84
C VAL A 33 11.24 -14.30 12.08
N ARG A 34 9.91 -14.24 12.01
CA ARG A 34 9.01 -14.54 13.13
C ARG A 34 7.99 -15.58 12.72
N GLU A 35 7.67 -16.48 13.65
CA GLU A 35 6.70 -17.55 13.44
C GLU A 35 5.35 -17.07 12.89
N PRO A 36 4.72 -15.97 13.39
CA PRO A 36 3.45 -15.52 12.83
C PRO A 36 3.54 -15.07 11.36
N ALA A 37 4.71 -14.58 10.93
CA ALA A 37 4.89 -14.23 9.52
C ALA A 37 4.99 -15.49 8.65
N LEU A 38 5.75 -16.50 9.11
CA LEU A 38 5.90 -17.76 8.40
C LEU A 38 4.56 -18.51 8.27
N GLU A 39 3.76 -18.49 9.33
CA GLU A 39 2.42 -19.10 9.33
C GLU A 39 1.53 -18.45 8.26
N VAL A 40 1.44 -17.11 8.25
CA VAL A 40 0.65 -16.40 7.23
C VAL A 40 1.20 -16.63 5.82
N MET A 41 2.52 -16.61 5.61
CA MET A 41 3.12 -16.95 4.32
C MET A 41 2.74 -18.36 3.86
N SER A 42 2.70 -19.32 4.78
CA SER A 42 2.31 -20.70 4.47
C SER A 42 0.85 -20.81 4.04
N PHE A 43 -0.04 -20.00 4.62
CA PHE A 43 -1.42 -19.90 4.19
C PHE A 43 -1.52 -19.24 2.82
N VAL A 44 -0.84 -18.11 2.62
CA VAL A 44 -0.83 -17.37 1.34
C VAL A 44 -0.40 -18.28 0.19
N ASN A 45 0.62 -19.11 0.39
CA ASN A 45 1.09 -20.07 -0.63
C ASN A 45 0.11 -21.21 -0.95
N LYS A 46 -0.91 -21.42 -0.10
CA LYS A 46 -1.92 -22.49 -0.27
C LYS A 46 -3.30 -21.94 -0.65
N ILE A 47 -3.42 -20.63 -0.89
CA ILE A 47 -4.70 -20.01 -1.24
C ILE A 47 -5.17 -20.52 -2.60
N ASN A 48 -6.43 -20.96 -2.64
CA ASN A 48 -7.16 -21.14 -3.89
C ASN A 48 -7.86 -19.82 -4.25
N TYR A 49 -7.46 -19.20 -5.35
CA TYR A 49 -8.00 -17.90 -5.79
C TYR A 49 -9.45 -17.98 -6.29
N SER A 50 -10.05 -19.16 -6.37
CA SER A 50 -11.48 -19.33 -6.64
C SER A 50 -12.34 -19.11 -5.40
N ASP A 51 -11.75 -19.23 -4.21
CA ASP A 51 -12.45 -19.05 -2.94
C ASP A 51 -12.51 -17.56 -2.53
N PRO A 52 -13.44 -17.17 -1.64
CA PRO A 52 -13.49 -15.81 -1.11
C PRO A 52 -12.16 -15.38 -0.46
N ALA A 53 -11.83 -14.09 -0.60
CA ALA A 53 -10.59 -13.54 -0.07
C ALA A 53 -10.44 -13.78 1.45
N ILE A 54 -9.35 -14.44 1.83
CA ILE A 54 -9.02 -14.75 3.23
C ILE A 54 -8.61 -13.47 3.97
N ARG A 55 -9.06 -13.34 5.23
CA ARG A 55 -8.77 -12.18 6.08
C ARG A 55 -7.89 -12.60 7.25
N PHE A 56 -6.72 -11.98 7.36
CA PHE A 56 -5.79 -12.18 8.47
C PHE A 56 -5.83 -10.99 9.42
N ILE A 57 -5.79 -11.26 10.72
CA ILE A 57 -5.71 -10.22 11.76
C ILE A 57 -4.47 -10.52 12.62
N ILE A 58 -3.48 -9.63 12.57
CA ILE A 58 -2.29 -9.71 13.42
C ILE A 58 -2.56 -8.94 14.71
N PHE A 59 -2.83 -9.65 15.79
CA PHE A 59 -3.12 -9.05 17.10
C PHE A 59 -2.06 -9.44 18.15
N GLY A 60 -2.06 -8.73 19.29
CA GLY A 60 -1.12 -8.97 20.38
C GLY A 60 -0.85 -7.70 21.20
N ARG A 61 -0.08 -7.85 22.28
CA ARG A 61 0.30 -6.76 23.19
C ARG A 61 1.03 -5.62 22.47
N ASP A 62 1.04 -4.43 23.05
CA ASP A 62 1.81 -3.32 22.50
C ASP A 62 3.31 -3.62 22.52
N GLY A 63 4.00 -3.21 21.45
CA GLY A 63 5.41 -3.56 21.26
C GLY A 63 5.69 -5.03 20.87
N SER A 64 4.67 -5.89 20.69
CA SER A 64 4.88 -7.30 20.33
C SER A 64 5.38 -7.53 18.90
N GLY A 65 5.71 -6.47 18.13
CA GLY A 65 6.25 -6.54 16.77
C GLY A 65 5.21 -6.83 15.67
N LYS A 66 3.93 -6.50 15.88
CA LYS A 66 2.86 -6.67 14.87
C LYS A 66 3.21 -6.00 13.54
N THR A 67 3.68 -4.75 13.59
CA THR A 67 4.13 -4.00 12.40
C THR A 67 5.34 -4.66 11.74
N ALA A 68 6.28 -5.21 12.51
CA ALA A 68 7.43 -5.94 11.96
C ALA A 68 6.99 -7.22 11.21
N THR A 69 6.02 -7.95 11.76
CA THR A 69 5.41 -9.09 11.09
C THR A 69 4.75 -8.66 9.77
N LEU A 70 3.97 -7.58 9.77
CA LEU A 70 3.34 -7.06 8.55
C LEU A 70 4.38 -6.60 7.51
N MET A 71 5.46 -5.93 7.93
CA MET A 71 6.55 -5.54 7.03
C MET A 71 7.23 -6.74 6.38
N HIS A 72 7.42 -7.83 7.12
CA HIS A 72 7.98 -9.07 6.58
C HIS A 72 7.05 -9.68 5.52
N LEU A 73 5.73 -9.67 5.77
CA LEU A 73 4.72 -10.12 4.81
C LEU A 73 4.66 -9.25 3.55
N LEU A 74 4.79 -7.92 3.69
CA LEU A 74 4.81 -7.00 2.54
C LEU A 74 6.03 -7.23 1.65
N HIS A 75 7.20 -7.46 2.26
CA HIS A 75 8.41 -7.81 1.51
C HIS A 75 8.24 -9.14 0.77
N PHE A 76 7.70 -10.16 1.44
CA PHE A 76 7.40 -11.44 0.81
C PHE A 76 6.40 -11.31 -0.35
N ALA A 77 5.33 -10.53 -0.17
CA ALA A 77 4.33 -10.30 -1.20
C ALA A 77 4.90 -9.54 -2.40
N TYR A 78 5.79 -8.57 -2.17
CA TYR A 78 6.51 -7.86 -3.22
C TYR A 78 7.38 -8.79 -4.06
N GLU A 79 8.20 -9.62 -3.40
CA GLU A 79 9.06 -10.60 -4.08
C GLU A 79 8.26 -11.67 -4.83
N SER A 80 7.03 -11.96 -4.37
CA SER A 80 6.11 -12.89 -5.02
C SER A 80 5.23 -12.23 -6.09
N GLU A 81 5.56 -11.01 -6.52
CA GLU A 81 4.87 -10.24 -7.57
C GLU A 81 3.37 -9.99 -7.29
N PHE A 82 2.98 -9.84 -6.01
CA PHE A 82 1.64 -9.36 -5.67
C PHE A 82 1.51 -7.86 -5.85
N LEU A 83 0.34 -7.41 -6.31
CA LEU A 83 -0.04 -6.00 -6.30
C LEU A 83 -0.35 -5.57 -4.85
N LEU A 84 0.42 -4.60 -4.34
CA LEU A 84 0.36 -4.18 -2.94
C LEU A 84 -0.57 -2.99 -2.74
N LEU A 85 -1.54 -3.13 -1.83
CA LEU A 85 -2.41 -2.06 -1.36
C LEU A 85 -2.14 -1.80 0.13
N HIS A 86 -0.98 -1.22 0.42
CA HIS A 86 -0.54 -0.99 1.80
C HIS A 86 -0.97 0.41 2.29
N VAL A 87 -1.65 0.45 3.44
CA VAL A 87 -1.95 1.70 4.16
C VAL A 87 -1.07 1.76 5.43
N PRO A 88 -0.04 2.63 5.46
CA PRO A 88 0.90 2.69 6.59
C PRO A 88 0.27 2.88 7.97
N TRP A 89 -0.68 3.81 8.08
CA TRP A 89 -1.36 4.09 9.34
C TRP A 89 -2.70 4.80 9.12
N VAL A 90 -3.79 4.07 9.35
CA VAL A 90 -5.16 4.56 9.13
C VAL A 90 -5.52 5.78 10.00
N SER A 91 -4.90 5.92 11.18
CA SER A 91 -5.20 7.06 12.05
C SER A 91 -4.79 8.41 11.46
N ASN A 92 -3.90 8.45 10.45
CA ASN A 92 -3.61 9.69 9.73
C ASN A 92 -4.87 10.22 9.03
N TRP A 93 -5.71 9.33 8.50
CA TRP A 93 -6.92 9.71 7.77
C TRP A 93 -8.04 10.14 8.71
N THR A 94 -8.11 9.57 9.92
CA THR A 94 -9.23 9.80 10.84
C THR A 94 -8.95 10.82 11.95
N LYS A 95 -7.71 10.90 12.44
CA LYS A 95 -7.38 11.75 13.60
C LYS A 95 -6.69 13.05 13.20
N ARG A 96 -6.01 13.06 12.05
CA ARG A 96 -5.12 14.16 11.63
C ARG A 96 -5.16 14.38 10.11
N PRO A 97 -6.34 14.46 9.48
CA PRO A 97 -6.38 14.85 8.07
C PRO A 97 -5.86 16.28 7.93
N LYS A 98 -5.03 16.52 6.92
CA LYS A 98 -4.52 17.85 6.61
C LYS A 98 -5.58 18.73 5.96
N GLU A 99 -6.42 18.11 5.14
CA GLU A 99 -7.49 18.76 4.43
C GLU A 99 -8.70 17.83 4.34
N VAL A 100 -9.89 18.41 4.53
CA VAL A 100 -11.17 17.69 4.44
C VAL A 100 -12.10 18.55 3.60
N ILE A 101 -12.64 17.97 2.53
CA ILE A 101 -13.60 18.64 1.64
C ILE A 101 -14.87 17.80 1.52
N ALA A 102 -15.99 18.43 1.17
CA ALA A 102 -17.19 17.70 0.80
C ALA A 102 -16.96 16.99 -0.53
N SER A 103 -17.41 15.74 -0.64
CA SER A 103 -17.21 14.98 -1.87
C SER A 103 -18.04 15.56 -3.00
N GLN A 104 -17.41 15.70 -4.16
CA GLN A 104 -18.09 16.13 -5.39
C GLN A 104 -18.73 14.96 -6.13
N PHE A 105 -18.36 13.73 -5.78
CA PHE A 105 -18.87 12.51 -6.41
C PHE A 105 -20.13 11.99 -5.73
N GLU A 106 -20.18 12.03 -4.40
CA GLU A 106 -21.33 11.53 -3.65
C GLU A 106 -21.67 12.43 -2.46
N GLU A 107 -22.91 12.93 -2.46
CA GLU A 107 -23.39 13.83 -1.42
C GLU A 107 -23.40 13.14 -0.04
N GLY A 108 -23.03 13.89 1.00
CA GLY A 108 -22.92 13.36 2.37
C GLY A 108 -21.61 12.65 2.69
N ARG A 109 -20.70 12.48 1.71
CA ARG A 109 -19.34 11.99 1.94
C ARG A 109 -18.33 13.14 2.05
N ILE A 110 -17.18 12.82 2.65
CA ILE A 110 -16.02 13.70 2.73
C ILE A 110 -14.83 13.06 2.01
N ASP A 111 -14.03 13.89 1.35
CA ASP A 111 -12.80 13.49 0.68
C ASP A 111 -11.59 14.06 1.43
N LEU A 112 -10.49 13.32 1.39
CA LEU A 112 -9.21 13.65 2.01
C LEU A 112 -8.15 13.80 0.90
N PRO A 113 -8.16 14.90 0.13
CA PRO A 113 -7.38 14.99 -1.11
C PRO A 113 -5.87 14.85 -0.86
N VAL A 114 -5.35 15.50 0.18
CA VAL A 114 -3.92 15.46 0.52
C VAL A 114 -3.47 14.06 0.94
N GLU A 115 -4.22 13.39 1.82
CA GLU A 115 -3.92 12.02 2.23
C GLU A 115 -4.04 11.02 1.08
N SER A 116 -5.01 11.24 0.19
CA SER A 116 -5.24 10.40 -0.98
C SER A 116 -4.07 10.50 -1.97
N ALA A 117 -3.59 11.71 -2.28
CA ALA A 117 -2.43 11.93 -3.12
C ALA A 117 -1.15 11.30 -2.54
N ILE A 118 -0.91 11.47 -1.22
CA ILE A 118 0.25 10.86 -0.53
C ILE A 118 0.18 9.32 -0.61
N TRP A 119 -1.00 8.74 -0.44
CA TRP A 119 -1.18 7.30 -0.52
C TRP A 119 -1.07 6.77 -1.96
N LEU A 120 -1.60 7.49 -2.96
CA LEU A 120 -1.45 7.12 -4.37
C LEU A 120 0.00 7.18 -4.82
N GLN A 121 0.78 8.17 -4.36
CA GLN A 121 2.21 8.21 -4.58
C GLN A 121 2.91 6.98 -3.96
N HIS A 122 2.51 6.57 -2.75
CA HIS A 122 3.00 5.35 -2.10
C HIS A 122 2.67 4.09 -2.93
N PHE A 123 1.41 3.97 -3.36
CA PHE A 123 0.95 2.88 -4.21
C PHE A 123 1.72 2.81 -5.53
N LYS A 124 1.93 3.95 -6.20
CA LYS A 124 2.73 4.06 -7.41
C LYS A 124 4.16 3.58 -7.19
N THR A 125 4.81 3.98 -6.09
CA THR A 125 6.19 3.57 -5.81
C THR A 125 6.36 2.08 -5.54
N GLN A 126 5.32 1.43 -5.01
CA GLN A 126 5.31 -0.01 -4.74
C GLN A 126 5.04 -0.84 -5.99
N ASN A 127 4.19 -0.35 -6.90
CA ASN A 127 3.55 -1.20 -7.91
C ASN A 127 3.86 -0.83 -9.36
N SER A 128 4.48 0.33 -9.65
CA SER A 128 4.67 0.83 -11.02
C SER A 128 5.21 -0.23 -11.98
N GLN A 129 6.30 -0.90 -11.60
CA GLN A 129 6.96 -1.92 -12.43
C GLN A 129 6.03 -3.11 -12.72
N LEU A 130 5.27 -3.56 -11.73
CA LEU A 130 4.35 -4.69 -11.89
C LEU A 130 3.13 -4.31 -12.73
N MET A 131 2.59 -3.10 -12.53
CA MET A 131 1.44 -2.60 -13.29
C MET A 131 1.76 -2.44 -14.78
N GLU A 132 2.96 -1.93 -15.10
CA GLU A 132 3.48 -1.85 -16.46
C GLU A 132 3.66 -3.24 -17.07
N LYS A 133 4.29 -4.17 -16.32
CA LYS A 133 4.50 -5.57 -16.75
C LYS A 133 3.17 -6.27 -17.07
N LEU A 134 2.14 -6.06 -16.26
CA LEU A 134 0.82 -6.66 -16.45
C LEU A 134 -0.07 -5.90 -17.44
N ASN A 135 0.35 -4.71 -17.89
CA ASN A 135 -0.40 -3.84 -18.79
C ASN A 135 -1.86 -3.64 -18.29
N LEU A 136 -2.01 -3.27 -17.02
CA LEU A 136 -3.33 -3.11 -16.39
C LEU A 136 -4.07 -1.92 -17.01
N LYS A 137 -5.31 -2.16 -17.45
CA LYS A 137 -6.14 -1.20 -18.15
C LYS A 137 -7.45 -0.93 -17.43
N ALA A 138 -7.96 0.28 -17.60
CA ALA A 138 -9.29 0.68 -17.15
C ALA A 138 -10.35 -0.14 -17.89
N THR A 139 -11.23 -0.81 -17.14
CA THR A 139 -12.36 -1.57 -17.70
C THR A 139 -13.56 -0.68 -17.99
N GLN A 140 -13.59 0.54 -17.46
CA GLN A 140 -14.67 1.51 -17.56
C GLN A 140 -14.07 2.91 -17.75
N SER A 141 -14.86 3.82 -18.32
CA SER A 141 -14.50 5.24 -18.44
C SER A 141 -14.74 5.99 -17.13
N TYR A 142 -13.81 6.87 -16.74
CA TYR A 142 -13.90 7.70 -15.54
C TYR A 142 -13.90 9.18 -15.92
N THR A 143 -14.97 9.90 -15.56
CA THR A 143 -15.08 11.34 -15.80
C THR A 143 -14.64 12.12 -14.56
N TRP A 144 -13.54 12.88 -14.67
CA TRP A 144 -12.98 13.69 -13.58
C TRP A 144 -13.57 15.09 -13.56
N SER A 145 -13.72 15.67 -14.75
CA SER A 145 -14.30 17.00 -14.94
C SER A 145 -15.04 17.05 -16.28
N LYS A 146 -15.67 18.18 -16.59
CA LYS A 146 -16.35 18.38 -17.89
C LYS A 146 -15.40 18.24 -19.10
N ARG A 147 -14.09 18.32 -18.89
CA ARG A 147 -13.07 18.30 -19.94
C ARG A 147 -12.15 17.09 -19.87
N GLU A 148 -12.13 16.39 -18.74
CA GLU A 148 -11.15 15.32 -18.48
C GLU A 148 -11.88 14.01 -18.23
N VAL A 149 -11.61 13.06 -19.11
CA VAL A 149 -12.15 11.70 -19.07
C VAL A 149 -10.97 10.75 -19.29
N THR A 150 -10.86 9.74 -18.45
CA THR A 150 -10.05 8.56 -18.74
C THR A 150 -10.94 7.54 -19.43
N GLU A 151 -10.57 7.11 -20.63
CA GLU A 151 -11.40 6.24 -21.45
C GLU A 151 -11.20 4.76 -21.07
N GLN A 152 -12.15 3.93 -21.48
CA GLN A 152 -12.00 2.49 -21.36
C GLN A 152 -10.78 2.02 -22.17
N GLY A 153 -9.94 1.18 -21.56
CA GLY A 153 -8.73 0.66 -22.17
C GLY A 153 -7.47 1.49 -21.94
N ASP A 154 -7.59 2.68 -21.33
CA ASP A 154 -6.44 3.48 -20.88
C ASP A 154 -5.68 2.76 -19.77
N SER A 155 -4.39 3.08 -19.62
CA SER A 155 -3.55 2.53 -18.56
C SER A 155 -4.12 2.90 -17.18
N LEU A 156 -4.23 1.92 -16.29
CA LEU A 156 -4.63 2.15 -14.90
C LEU A 156 -3.65 3.08 -14.18
N MET A 157 -2.40 3.15 -14.65
CA MET A 157 -1.40 4.07 -14.11
C MET A 157 -1.74 5.54 -14.39
N ASN A 158 -2.37 5.85 -15.53
CA ASN A 158 -2.78 7.21 -15.86
C ASN A 158 -3.82 7.73 -14.85
N ILE A 159 -4.68 6.85 -14.34
CA ILE A 159 -5.66 7.17 -13.28
C ILE A 159 -4.94 7.55 -11.99
N VAL A 160 -3.91 6.78 -11.61
CA VAL A 160 -3.11 7.02 -10.40
C VAL A 160 -2.36 8.35 -10.51
N GLU A 161 -1.77 8.64 -11.67
CA GLU A 161 -0.99 9.86 -11.92
C GLU A 161 -1.84 11.11 -12.06
N HIS A 162 -3.11 11.00 -12.46
CA HIS A 162 -4.00 12.15 -12.56
C HIS A 162 -4.27 12.83 -11.21
N VAL A 163 -4.19 12.08 -10.10
CA VAL A 163 -4.57 12.53 -8.75
C VAL A 163 -3.36 12.96 -7.91
N ILE A 164 -2.14 12.60 -8.33
CA ILE A 164 -0.88 12.93 -7.63
C ILE A 164 -0.41 14.33 -8.03
#